data_AF-A0A850C037-F1
#
_entry.id   AF-A0A850C037-F1
#
_cell.length_a   1.000
_cell.length_b   1.000
_cell.length_c   1.000
_cell.angle_alpha   90.00
_cell.angle_beta   90.00
_cell.angle_gamma   90.00
#
_symmetry.space_group_name_H-M   'P 1'
#
loop_
_entity.id
_entity.type
_entity.pdbx_description
1 polymer ?
#
loop_
_entity_poly.entity_id
_entity_poly.type
_entity_poly.pdbx_seq_one_letter_code
_entity_poly.pdbx_strand_id
1 'polypeptide(L)'
;MTLPDWKAEDYFVDFDNIYFSGPIVNAPLEMKTGWIMRYLHEVIFPDAIKAVVSGGELSGLLLGFSIVDYLAGYFAGKSSQAKDFMAFLNRYFPDQYKPYAKEIYHHLRSGLIHNLTLQNPWIQSNTPFTIERQSNNHLLTINGKVVFSIYHFIEDTRRAEIMYLYDLIMKSNENKDLVKNFHRRFNKQDGATSMMAKTD
;
A
#
# COMPACT_ATOMS: atom_id res chain seq x y z
N MET A 1 -12.21 11.44 -8.51
CA MET A 1 -11.08 11.64 -7.58
C MET A 1 -11.59 11.46 -6.17
N THR A 2 -11.00 10.51 -5.46
CA THR A 2 -11.33 10.08 -4.09
C THR A 2 -10.75 11.02 -3.02
N LEU A 3 -9.77 11.86 -3.38
CA LEU A 3 -9.27 12.99 -2.58
C LEU A 3 -9.16 14.25 -3.47
N PRO A 4 -10.18 15.11 -3.50
CA PRO A 4 -10.19 16.28 -4.38
C PRO A 4 -9.18 17.37 -3.97
N ASP A 5 -8.83 17.42 -2.68
CA ASP A 5 -7.93 18.44 -2.12
C ASP A 5 -6.47 17.95 -1.99
N TRP A 6 -6.18 16.70 -2.37
CA TRP A 6 -4.81 16.18 -2.32
C TRP A 6 -3.99 16.77 -3.46
N LYS A 7 -2.84 17.35 -3.12
CA LYS A 7 -1.88 17.94 -4.05
C LYS A 7 -0.54 17.24 -3.87
N ALA A 8 0.06 16.78 -4.96
CA ALA A 8 1.35 16.07 -4.91
C ALA A 8 2.46 16.97 -4.36
N GLU A 9 2.34 18.27 -4.63
CA GLU A 9 3.29 19.32 -4.27
C GLU A 9 3.46 19.45 -2.75
N ASP A 10 2.41 19.17 -1.98
CA ASP A 10 2.44 19.20 -0.51
C ASP A 10 3.33 18.08 0.08
N TYR A 11 3.70 17.10 -0.75
CA TYR A 11 4.48 15.92 -0.38
C TYR A 11 5.78 15.79 -1.18
N PHE A 12 6.15 16.79 -1.99
CA PHE A 12 7.46 16.78 -2.63
C PHE A 12 8.55 16.97 -1.59
N VAL A 13 9.52 16.05 -1.64
CA VAL A 13 10.70 16.08 -0.79
C VAL A 13 11.90 15.97 -1.68
N ASP A 14 12.80 16.94 -1.56
CA ASP A 14 14.14 16.88 -2.14
C ASP A 14 15.11 16.52 -1.03
N PHE A 15 16.07 15.65 -1.35
CA PHE A 15 17.11 15.24 -0.43
C PHE A 15 18.45 15.61 -1.04
N ASP A 16 19.36 16.08 -0.21
CA ASP A 16 20.76 16.19 -0.61
C ASP A 16 21.26 14.83 -1.12
N ASN A 17 22.26 14.84 -1.99
CA ASN A 17 22.90 13.61 -2.44
C ASN A 17 23.55 12.91 -1.24
N ILE A 18 22.91 11.85 -0.73
CA ILE A 18 23.41 11.05 0.39
C ILE A 18 24.32 9.95 -0.17
N TYR A 19 25.58 9.96 0.28
CA TYR A 19 26.53 8.87 0.07
C TYR A 19 26.72 8.11 1.37
N PHE A 20 26.56 6.79 1.32
CA PHE A 20 26.77 5.92 2.48
C PHE A 20 27.65 4.73 2.09
N SER A 21 28.63 4.44 2.94
CA SER A 21 29.46 3.24 2.88
C SER A 21 29.36 2.48 4.20
N GLY A 22 29.10 1.17 4.13
CA GLY A 22 28.96 0.30 5.29
C GLY A 22 27.79 -0.68 5.18
N PRO A 23 27.48 -1.41 6.27
CA PRO A 23 26.36 -2.35 6.27
C PRO A 23 25.02 -1.67 6.00
N ILE A 24 24.21 -2.25 5.12
CA ILE A 24 22.92 -1.72 4.63
C ILE A 24 21.96 -1.40 5.79
N VAL A 25 21.97 -2.22 6.84
CA VAL A 25 21.17 -2.02 8.06
C VAL A 25 21.51 -0.73 8.83
N ASN A 26 22.69 -0.14 8.59
CA ASN A 26 23.13 1.10 9.21
C ASN A 26 22.94 2.33 8.32
N ALA A 27 22.42 2.17 7.10
CA ALA A 27 22.19 3.29 6.19
C ALA A 27 21.18 4.30 6.78
N PRO A 28 21.26 5.60 6.39
CA PRO A 28 20.28 6.62 6.75
C PRO A 28 18.85 6.22 6.37
N LEU A 29 17.86 6.76 7.08
CA LEU A 29 16.45 6.44 6.87
C LEU A 29 16.02 6.71 5.42
N GLU A 30 16.42 7.87 4.90
CA GLU A 30 16.16 8.38 3.55
C GLU A 30 16.64 7.39 2.49
N MET A 31 17.85 6.84 2.68
CA MET A 31 18.44 5.88 1.76
C MET A 31 17.69 4.54 1.80
N LYS A 32 17.37 4.05 3.01
CA LYS A 32 16.57 2.83 3.18
C LYS A 32 15.19 2.96 2.56
N THR A 33 14.52 4.09 2.76
CA THR A 33 13.23 4.37 2.12
C THR A 33 13.39 4.42 0.61
N GLY A 34 14.41 5.11 0.10
CA GLY A 34 14.68 5.20 -1.33
C GLY A 34 14.82 3.83 -1.99
N TRP A 35 15.52 2.88 -1.38
CA TRP A 35 15.66 1.54 -1.93
C TRP A 35 14.34 0.75 -1.99
N ILE A 36 13.54 0.79 -0.92
CA ILE A 36 12.24 0.11 -0.88
C ILE A 36 11.29 0.73 -1.92
N MET A 37 11.29 2.06 -2.04
CA MET A 37 10.39 2.77 -2.94
C MET A 37 10.78 2.59 -4.39
N ARG A 38 12.08 2.54 -4.68
CA ARG A 38 12.59 2.22 -6.00
C ARG A 38 12.00 0.90 -6.51
N TYR A 39 11.96 -0.14 -5.68
CA TYR A 39 11.32 -1.40 -6.06
C TYR A 39 9.81 -1.24 -6.35
N LEU A 40 9.08 -0.49 -5.52
CA LEU A 40 7.66 -0.24 -5.78
C LEU A 40 7.44 0.54 -7.08
N HIS A 41 8.25 1.56 -7.36
CA HIS A 41 8.07 2.47 -8.49
C HIS A 41 8.61 1.93 -9.81
N GLU A 42 9.73 1.18 -9.78
CA GLU A 42 10.34 0.62 -10.98
C GLU A 42 9.72 -0.73 -11.38
N VAL A 43 9.11 -1.46 -10.43
CA VAL A 43 8.61 -2.82 -10.66
C VAL A 43 7.11 -2.91 -10.41
N ILE A 44 6.66 -2.75 -9.16
CA ILE A 44 5.32 -3.21 -8.78
C ILE A 44 4.19 -2.29 -9.29
N PHE A 45 4.31 -0.97 -9.16
CA PHE A 45 3.31 -0.04 -9.69
C PHE A 45 3.20 -0.11 -11.21
N PRO A 46 4.31 -0.10 -12.00
CA PRO A 46 4.25 -0.31 -13.44
C PRO A 46 3.57 -1.62 -13.83
N ASP A 47 3.89 -2.72 -13.14
CA ASP A 47 3.29 -4.02 -13.41
C ASP A 47 1.79 -4.04 -13.09
N ALA A 48 1.37 -3.42 -11.98
CA ALA A 48 -0.04 -3.29 -11.62
C ALA A 48 -0.80 -2.51 -12.71
N ILE A 49 -0.26 -1.36 -13.14
CA ILE A 49 -0.87 -0.54 -14.18
C ILE A 49 -0.93 -1.29 -15.52
N LYS A 50 0.19 -1.91 -15.93
CA LYS A 50 0.29 -2.67 -17.18
C LYS A 50 -0.72 -3.83 -17.19
N ALA A 51 -0.84 -4.55 -16.07
CA ALA A 51 -1.82 -5.62 -15.93
C ALA A 51 -3.23 -5.12 -16.19
N VAL A 52 -3.67 -4.04 -15.53
CA VAL A 52 -5.03 -3.52 -15.74
C VAL A 52 -5.21 -2.97 -17.17
N VAL A 53 -4.21 -2.29 -17.72
CA VAL A 53 -4.28 -1.74 -19.10
C VAL A 53 -4.48 -2.86 -20.12
N SER A 54 -3.81 -4.00 -19.94
CA SER A 54 -3.87 -5.17 -20.82
C SER A 54 -5.03 -6.13 -20.54
N GLY A 55 -6.02 -5.76 -19.72
CA GLY A 55 -7.17 -6.63 -19.41
C GLY A 55 -6.90 -7.72 -18.37
N GLY A 56 -5.86 -7.54 -17.56
CA GLY A 56 -5.54 -8.34 -16.37
C GLY A 56 -5.99 -7.64 -15.09
N GLU A 57 -7.26 -7.25 -15.01
CA GLU A 57 -7.84 -6.48 -13.90
C GLU A 57 -7.56 -7.13 -12.54
N LEU A 58 -7.80 -8.44 -12.42
CA LEU A 58 -7.58 -9.17 -11.17
C LEU A 58 -6.11 -9.16 -10.75
N SER A 59 -5.19 -9.37 -11.70
CA SER A 59 -3.75 -9.30 -11.44
C SER A 59 -3.33 -7.92 -10.95
N GLY A 60 -3.82 -6.86 -11.60
CA GLY A 60 -3.54 -5.48 -11.17
C GLY A 60 -4.09 -5.17 -9.78
N LEU A 61 -5.29 -5.68 -9.45
CA LEU A 61 -5.88 -5.56 -8.12
C LEU A 61 -5.06 -6.30 -7.05
N LEU A 62 -4.63 -7.54 -7.33
CA LEU A 62 -3.80 -8.33 -6.41
C LEU A 62 -2.45 -7.68 -6.16
N LEU A 63 -1.84 -7.06 -7.18
CA LEU A 63 -0.61 -6.27 -7.02
C LEU A 63 -0.87 -5.02 -6.16
N GLY A 64 -1.99 -4.33 -6.35
CA GLY A 64 -2.43 -3.23 -5.48
C GLY A 64 -2.51 -3.65 -4.01
N PHE A 65 -3.16 -4.78 -3.70
CA PHE A 65 -3.20 -5.29 -2.33
C PHE A 65 -1.83 -5.68 -1.79
N SER A 66 -0.97 -6.24 -2.63
CA SER A 66 0.40 -6.62 -2.25
C SER A 66 1.24 -5.40 -1.86
N ILE A 67 1.07 -4.26 -2.56
CA ILE A 67 1.70 -2.99 -2.17
C ILE A 67 1.22 -2.55 -0.79
N VAL A 68 -0.09 -2.58 -0.53
CA VAL A 68 -0.65 -2.18 0.77
C VAL A 68 -0.14 -3.09 1.89
N ASP A 69 -0.10 -4.40 1.69
CA ASP A 69 0.45 -5.34 2.69
C ASP A 69 1.94 -5.11 2.95
N TYR A 70 2.68 -4.79 1.90
CA TYR A 70 4.10 -4.51 1.99
C TYR A 70 4.35 -3.26 2.84
N LEU A 71 3.63 -2.16 2.57
CA LEU A 71 3.70 -0.90 3.30
C LEU A 71 3.17 -1.02 4.74
N ALA A 72 1.99 -1.64 4.93
CA ALA A 72 1.41 -1.91 6.25
C ALA A 72 2.36 -2.72 7.13
N GLY A 73 3.15 -3.57 6.49
CA GLY A 73 4.25 -4.28 7.11
C GLY A 73 5.33 -3.40 7.73
N TYR A 74 5.83 -2.40 7.00
CA TYR A 74 6.81 -1.45 7.52
C TYR A 74 6.19 -0.50 8.54
N PHE A 75 4.97 -0.05 8.26
CA PHE A 75 4.15 0.73 9.18
C PHE A 75 4.05 0.05 10.56
N ALA A 76 3.82 -1.26 10.59
CA ALA A 76 3.74 -2.04 11.82
C ALA A 76 5.08 -2.62 12.29
N GLY A 77 6.14 -2.53 11.49
CA GLY A 77 7.48 -3.05 11.77
C GLY A 77 7.59 -4.57 11.91
N LYS A 78 6.69 -5.32 11.28
CA LYS A 78 6.59 -6.79 11.32
C LYS A 78 5.80 -7.29 10.10
N SER A 79 5.61 -8.59 9.94
CA SER A 79 4.71 -9.13 8.91
C SER A 79 3.28 -8.58 9.10
N SER A 80 2.68 -8.06 8.02
CA SER A 80 1.34 -7.46 8.06
C SER A 80 0.29 -8.49 8.49
N GLN A 81 -0.55 -8.12 9.46
CA GLN A 81 -1.77 -8.83 9.83
C GLN A 81 -2.99 -7.97 9.46
N ALA A 82 -4.20 -8.54 9.53
CA ALA A 82 -5.45 -7.84 9.26
C ALA A 82 -5.55 -6.46 9.93
N LYS A 83 -5.22 -6.40 11.23
CA LYS A 83 -5.25 -5.15 12.00
C LYS A 83 -4.25 -4.10 11.50
N ASP A 84 -3.09 -4.54 11.02
CA ASP A 84 -2.02 -3.66 10.57
C ASP A 84 -2.38 -3.10 9.17
N PHE A 85 -2.93 -3.93 8.29
CA PHE A 85 -3.49 -3.53 6.99
C PHE A 85 -4.62 -2.51 7.16
N MET A 86 -5.60 -2.80 8.02
CA MET A 86 -6.72 -1.88 8.29
C MET A 86 -6.25 -0.57 8.92
N ALA A 87 -5.27 -0.63 9.83
CA ALA A 87 -4.70 0.58 10.41
C ALA A 87 -3.98 1.45 9.37
N PHE A 88 -3.27 0.82 8.42
CA PHE A 88 -2.64 1.53 7.31
C PHE A 88 -3.67 2.20 6.39
N LEU A 89 -4.71 1.45 5.97
CA LEU A 89 -5.83 2.02 5.20
C LEU A 89 -6.44 3.21 5.93
N ASN A 90 -6.82 3.04 7.19
CA ASN A 90 -7.49 4.09 7.95
C ASN A 90 -6.65 5.36 8.15
N ARG A 91 -5.31 5.25 8.07
CA ARG A 91 -4.39 6.37 8.22
C ARG A 91 -4.09 7.09 6.91
N TYR A 92 -3.91 6.36 5.82
CA TYR A 92 -3.36 6.92 4.58
C TYR A 92 -4.30 6.86 3.37
N PHE A 93 -5.39 6.12 3.45
CA PHE A 93 -6.40 6.08 2.39
C PHE A 93 -7.53 7.10 2.65
N PRO A 94 -8.28 7.48 1.60
CA PRO A 94 -9.45 8.34 1.74
C PRO A 94 -10.45 7.79 2.77
N ASP A 95 -11.17 8.68 3.47
CA ASP A 95 -12.13 8.30 4.51
C ASP A 95 -13.23 7.35 4.03
N GLN A 96 -13.53 7.35 2.73
CA GLN A 96 -14.46 6.42 2.09
C GLN A 96 -14.09 4.94 2.29
N TYR A 97 -12.83 4.62 2.56
CA TYR A 97 -12.38 3.25 2.83
C TYR A 97 -12.70 2.80 4.26
N LYS A 98 -12.79 3.72 5.23
CA LYS A 98 -12.93 3.38 6.66
C LYS A 98 -14.15 2.48 6.97
N PRO A 99 -15.35 2.71 6.40
CA PRO A 99 -16.51 1.84 6.64
C PRO A 99 -16.35 0.43 6.10
N TYR A 100 -15.44 0.23 5.13
CA TYR A 100 -15.28 -1.03 4.40
C TYR A 100 -13.91 -1.69 4.64
N ALA A 101 -13.04 -1.12 5.48
CA ALA A 101 -11.65 -1.58 5.62
C ALA A 101 -11.55 -3.06 6.01
N LYS A 102 -12.48 -3.51 6.86
CA LYS A 102 -12.59 -4.92 7.29
C LYS A 102 -13.00 -5.82 6.13
N GLU A 103 -14.03 -5.43 5.40
CA GLU A 103 -14.61 -6.16 4.27
C GLU A 103 -13.64 -6.22 3.09
N ILE A 104 -12.92 -5.12 2.81
CA ILE A 104 -11.84 -5.06 1.83
C ILE A 104 -10.75 -6.06 2.19
N TYR A 105 -10.30 -6.11 3.45
CA TYR A 105 -9.29 -7.07 3.86
C TYR A 105 -9.78 -8.52 3.74
N HIS A 106 -10.99 -8.80 4.21
CA HIS A 106 -11.48 -10.16 4.33
C HIS A 106 -12.02 -10.75 3.02
N HIS A 107 -12.77 -9.98 2.24
CA HIS A 107 -13.37 -10.45 1.00
C HIS A 107 -12.47 -10.20 -0.20
N LEU A 108 -11.97 -8.98 -0.36
CA LEU A 108 -11.18 -8.64 -1.55
C LEU A 108 -9.75 -9.15 -1.41
N ARG A 109 -9.00 -8.68 -0.42
CA ARG A 109 -7.60 -9.10 -0.22
C ARG A 109 -7.52 -10.59 0.07
N SER A 110 -8.10 -11.06 1.19
CA SER A 110 -7.96 -12.46 1.61
C SER A 110 -8.77 -13.42 0.74
N GLY A 111 -9.98 -13.03 0.32
CA GLY A 111 -10.82 -13.89 -0.51
C GLY A 111 -10.28 -14.05 -1.93
N LEU A 112 -9.75 -12.98 -2.56
CA LEU A 112 -9.17 -13.11 -3.90
C LEU A 112 -7.79 -13.78 -3.87
N ILE A 113 -6.91 -13.41 -2.93
CA ILE A 113 -5.56 -13.99 -2.85
C ILE A 113 -5.60 -15.49 -2.54
N HIS A 114 -6.45 -15.90 -1.58
CA HIS A 114 -6.40 -17.27 -1.08
C HIS A 114 -7.46 -18.19 -1.68
N ASN A 115 -8.61 -17.66 -2.10
CA ASN A 115 -9.75 -18.47 -2.52
C ASN A 115 -10.24 -18.15 -3.94
N LEU A 116 -9.71 -17.12 -4.60
CA LEU A 116 -10.23 -16.60 -5.87
C LEU A 116 -11.73 -16.27 -5.82
N THR A 117 -12.23 -15.85 -4.65
CA THR A 117 -13.64 -15.52 -4.42
C THR A 117 -13.81 -14.06 -4.00
N LEU A 118 -14.83 -13.38 -4.52
CA LEU A 118 -15.22 -12.02 -4.11
C LEU A 118 -15.92 -11.97 -2.74
N GLN A 119 -16.24 -13.11 -2.17
CA GLN A 119 -16.79 -13.25 -0.83
C GLN A 119 -16.10 -14.42 -0.15
N ASN A 120 -15.31 -14.14 0.87
CA ASN A 120 -14.73 -15.18 1.71
C ASN A 120 -15.84 -16.02 2.39
N PRO A 121 -15.94 -17.33 2.08
CA PRO A 121 -17.04 -18.18 2.57
C PRO A 121 -16.99 -18.42 4.08
N TRP A 122 -15.85 -18.13 4.72
CA TRP A 122 -15.63 -18.32 6.15
C TRP A 122 -15.98 -17.09 6.98
N ILE A 123 -16.39 -15.99 6.33
CA ILE A 123 -16.68 -14.71 6.98
C ILE A 123 -18.09 -14.29 6.65
N GLN A 124 -18.94 -14.26 7.68
CA GLN A 124 -20.29 -13.73 7.59
C GLN A 124 -20.21 -12.20 7.52
N SER A 125 -20.19 -11.67 6.29
CA SER A 125 -20.43 -10.27 6.02
C SER A 125 -21.36 -10.14 4.82
N ASN A 126 -22.28 -9.19 4.94
CA ASN A 126 -23.35 -8.93 3.97
C ASN A 126 -23.00 -7.75 3.06
N THR A 127 -21.73 -7.40 2.92
CA THR A 127 -21.28 -6.30 2.06
C THR A 127 -20.74 -6.87 0.74
N PRO A 128 -21.59 -7.08 -0.28
CA PRO A 128 -21.13 -7.53 -1.58
C PRO A 128 -20.41 -6.42 -2.33
N PHE A 129 -19.29 -6.75 -2.96
CA PHE A 129 -18.58 -5.85 -3.86
C PHE A 129 -18.91 -6.15 -5.33
N THR A 130 -19.00 -5.10 -6.13
CA THR A 130 -18.87 -5.16 -7.58
C THR A 130 -17.49 -4.61 -7.94
N ILE A 131 -16.64 -5.41 -8.57
CA ILE A 131 -15.32 -4.95 -9.02
C ILE A 131 -15.45 -4.38 -10.43
N GLU A 132 -14.99 -3.15 -10.61
CA GLU A 132 -14.99 -2.47 -11.90
C GLU A 132 -13.58 -2.00 -12.23
N ARG A 133 -13.17 -2.10 -13.51
CA ARG A 133 -11.87 -1.58 -13.96
C ARG A 133 -11.70 -0.11 -13.60
N GLN A 134 -12.65 0.71 -14.04
CA GLN A 134 -12.68 2.16 -13.83
C GLN A 134 -14.13 2.60 -13.61
N SER A 135 -14.39 3.31 -12.52
CA SER A 135 -15.73 3.79 -12.17
C SER A 135 -15.63 5.06 -11.35
N ASN A 136 -16.46 6.06 -11.67
CA ASN A 136 -16.58 7.27 -10.86
C ASN A 136 -17.30 7.03 -9.52
N ASN A 137 -17.91 5.85 -9.36
CA ASN A 137 -18.69 5.48 -8.18
C ASN A 137 -17.88 4.67 -7.15
N HIS A 138 -16.55 4.79 -7.15
CA HIS A 138 -15.68 4.05 -6.24
C HIS A 138 -16.13 4.22 -4.77
N LEU A 139 -16.33 3.10 -4.08
CA LEU A 139 -16.84 2.95 -2.71
C LEU A 139 -18.25 3.52 -2.46
N LEU A 140 -19.03 3.77 -3.51
CA LEU A 140 -20.46 4.04 -3.41
C LEU A 140 -21.26 2.74 -3.49
N THR A 141 -22.40 2.71 -2.79
CA THR A 141 -23.34 1.60 -2.86
C THR A 141 -24.32 1.82 -4.01
N ILE A 142 -24.36 0.90 -4.96
CA ILE A 142 -25.27 0.89 -6.11
C ILE A 142 -25.95 -0.47 -6.17
N ASN A 143 -27.29 -0.49 -6.22
CA ASN A 143 -28.08 -1.72 -6.25
C ASN A 143 -27.71 -2.71 -5.12
N GLY A 144 -27.43 -2.19 -3.93
CA GLY A 144 -27.06 -2.97 -2.75
C GLY A 144 -25.63 -3.54 -2.76
N LYS A 145 -24.78 -3.14 -3.73
CA LYS A 145 -23.36 -3.56 -3.80
C LYS A 145 -22.44 -2.36 -3.73
N VAL A 146 -21.31 -2.51 -3.04
CA VAL A 146 -20.25 -1.49 -3.01
C VAL A 146 -19.42 -1.61 -4.27
N VAL A 147 -19.31 -0.53 -5.04
CA VAL A 147 -18.47 -0.51 -6.25
C VAL A 147 -17.01 -0.34 -5.85
N PHE A 148 -16.13 -1.25 -6.29
CA PHE A 148 -14.70 -1.19 -6.06
C PHE A 148 -13.96 -0.97 -7.39
N SER A 149 -13.65 0.29 -7.70
CA SER A 149 -12.87 0.63 -8.89
C SER A 149 -11.38 0.35 -8.70
N ILE A 150 -10.79 -0.47 -9.57
CA ILE A 150 -9.38 -0.86 -9.51
C ILE A 150 -8.46 0.34 -9.77
N TYR A 151 -8.76 1.17 -10.77
CA TYR A 151 -7.96 2.36 -11.07
C TYR A 151 -7.87 3.31 -9.87
N HIS A 152 -9.01 3.63 -9.24
CA HIS A 152 -9.01 4.47 -8.06
C HIS A 152 -8.24 3.83 -6.90
N PHE A 153 -8.36 2.50 -6.70
CA PHE A 153 -7.60 1.82 -5.65
C PHE A 153 -6.08 1.86 -5.86
N ILE A 154 -5.60 1.64 -7.09
CA ILE A 154 -4.16 1.73 -7.41
C ILE A 154 -3.67 3.17 -7.22
N GLU A 155 -4.46 4.15 -7.66
CA GLU A 155 -4.15 5.57 -7.50
C GLU A 155 -4.08 5.97 -6.01
N ASP A 156 -5.05 5.54 -5.20
CA ASP A 156 -5.07 5.78 -3.76
C ASP A 156 -3.94 5.07 -3.03
N THR A 157 -3.55 3.87 -3.50
CA THR A 157 -2.39 3.16 -2.98
C THR A 157 -1.11 3.96 -3.22
N ARG A 158 -0.96 4.58 -4.40
CA ARG A 158 0.18 5.46 -4.70
C ARG A 158 0.16 6.72 -3.84
N ARG A 159 -1.00 7.36 -3.65
CA ARG A 159 -1.14 8.51 -2.75
C ARG A 159 -0.76 8.14 -1.31
N ALA A 160 -1.27 7.00 -0.83
CA ALA A 160 -0.99 6.51 0.52
C ALA A 160 0.50 6.23 0.74
N GLU A 161 1.19 5.68 -0.26
CA GLU A 161 2.63 5.48 -0.25
C GLU A 161 3.40 6.81 -0.12
N ILE A 162 3.08 7.81 -0.94
CA ILE A 162 3.68 9.16 -0.87
C ILE A 162 3.46 9.79 0.52
N MET A 163 2.23 9.74 1.04
CA MET A 163 1.90 10.28 2.36
C MET A 163 2.63 9.55 3.49
N TYR A 164 2.75 8.23 3.41
CA TYR A 164 3.49 7.42 4.36
C TYR A 164 4.98 7.78 4.39
N LEU A 165 5.60 7.98 3.23
CA LEU A 165 7.00 8.41 3.14
C LEU A 165 7.22 9.78 3.73
N TYR A 166 6.34 10.73 3.41
CA TYR A 166 6.41 12.07 3.95
C TYR A 166 6.33 12.05 5.49
N ASP A 167 5.39 11.30 6.05
CA ASP A 167 5.26 11.12 7.50
C ASP A 167 6.51 10.48 8.12
N LEU A 168 7.11 9.51 7.42
CA LEU A 168 8.27 8.76 7.87
C LEU A 168 9.53 9.63 7.90
N ILE A 169 9.73 10.48 6.90
CA ILE A 169 10.98 11.24 6.72
C ILE A 169 10.82 12.67 7.26
N MET A 170 9.87 13.43 6.72
CA MET A 170 9.70 14.86 7.02
C MET A 170 9.10 15.09 8.41
N LYS A 171 8.30 14.15 8.89
CA LYS A 171 7.72 14.17 10.24
C LYS A 171 8.35 13.12 11.16
N SER A 172 9.57 12.69 10.90
CA SER A 172 10.28 11.67 11.69
C SER A 172 10.32 11.99 13.19
N ASN A 173 10.46 13.27 13.55
CA ASN A 173 10.46 13.73 14.94
C ASN A 173 9.09 13.59 15.64
N GLU A 174 8.00 13.71 14.88
CA GLU A 174 6.61 13.56 15.36
C GLU A 174 6.19 12.08 15.33
N ASN A 175 6.72 11.31 14.39
CA ASN A 175 6.37 9.91 14.12
C ASN A 175 7.47 8.92 14.55
N LYS A 176 8.05 9.08 15.75
CA LYS A 176 9.17 8.25 16.22
C LYS A 176 8.89 6.75 16.18
N ASP A 177 7.67 6.34 16.51
CA ASP A 177 7.27 4.92 16.46
C ASP A 177 7.19 4.39 15.03
N LEU A 178 6.80 5.23 14.06
CA LEU A 178 6.78 4.88 12.64
C LEU A 178 8.20 4.60 12.14
N VAL A 179 9.14 5.49 12.46
CA VAL A 179 10.57 5.33 12.14
C VAL A 179 11.15 4.07 12.77
N LYS A 180 10.84 3.84 14.05
CA LYS A 180 11.27 2.64 14.77
C LYS A 180 10.72 1.36 14.14
N ASN A 181 9.44 1.36 13.76
CA ASN A 181 8.80 0.23 13.10
C ASN A 181 9.45 -0.06 11.74
N PHE A 182 9.67 0.98 10.94
CA PHE A 182 10.34 0.87 9.65
C PHE A 182 11.73 0.22 9.79
N HIS A 183 12.59 0.76 10.66
CA HIS A 183 13.93 0.20 10.91
C HIS A 183 13.86 -1.24 11.41
N ARG A 184 12.93 -1.55 12.33
CA ARG A 184 12.76 -2.91 12.86
C ARG A 184 12.49 -3.90 11.73
N ARG A 185 11.58 -3.58 10.79
CA ARG A 185 11.28 -4.49 9.67
C ARG A 185 12.43 -4.56 8.68
N PHE A 186 13.00 -3.43 8.28
CA PHE A 186 14.11 -3.39 7.34
C PHE A 186 15.30 -4.23 7.82
N ASN A 187 15.70 -4.04 9.08
CA ASN A 187 16.82 -4.76 9.67
C ASN A 187 16.51 -6.25 9.86
N LYS A 188 15.26 -6.62 10.18
CA LYS A 188 14.85 -8.03 10.27
C LYS A 188 14.97 -8.76 8.92
N GLN A 189 14.87 -8.04 7.81
CA GLN A 189 15.00 -8.54 6.45
C GLN A 189 16.44 -8.36 5.89
N ASP A 190 17.39 -8.00 6.76
CA ASP A 190 18.79 -7.73 6.46
C ASP A 190 19.01 -6.69 5.34
N GLY A 191 18.01 -5.83 5.09
CA GLY A 191 17.99 -4.86 3.99
C GLY A 191 17.90 -5.48 2.59
N ALA A 192 18.71 -6.51 2.27
CA ALA A 192 18.71 -7.17 0.97
C ALA A 192 17.35 -7.76 0.58
N THR A 193 16.70 -8.47 1.51
CA THR A 193 15.36 -9.02 1.27
C THR A 193 14.30 -7.93 1.24
N SER A 194 14.54 -6.79 1.90
CA SER A 194 13.70 -5.59 1.81
C SER A 194 13.79 -4.87 0.47
N MET A 195 14.91 -5.00 -0.24
CA MET A 195 15.07 -4.40 -1.57
C MET A 195 14.64 -5.35 -2.69
N MET A 196 14.30 -6.60 -2.35
CA MET A 196 14.03 -7.68 -3.33
C MET A 196 15.14 -7.78 -4.38
N ALA A 197 16.37 -7.42 -3.99
CA ALA A 197 17.57 -7.48 -4.82
C ALA A 197 18.25 -8.83 -4.57
N LYS A 198 18.80 -9.44 -5.63
CA LYS A 198 19.73 -10.56 -5.45
C LYS A 198 20.96 -10.03 -4.72
N THR A 199 21.27 -10.63 -3.58
CA THR A 199 22.62 -10.57 -3.00
C THR A 199 23.47 -11.50 -3.85
N ASP A 200 24.31 -10.92 -4.69
CA ASP A 200 25.40 -11.63 -5.36
C ASP A 200 26.48 -12.06 -4.36
#